data_AF-A0A1M7HA42-F1
#
_entry.id   AF-A0A1M7HA42-F1
#
_cell.length_a   1.000
_cell.length_b   1.000
_cell.length_c   1.000
_cell.angle_alpha   90.00
_cell.angle_beta   90.00
_cell.angle_gamma   90.00
#
_symmetry.space_group_name_H-M   'P 1'
#
loop_
_entity.id
_entity.type
_entity.pdbx_description
1 polymer ?
#
loop_
_entity_poly.entity_id
_entity_poly.type
_entity_poly.pdbx_seq_one_letter_code
_entity_poly.pdbx_strand_id
1 'polypeptide(L)'
;MQVFHSLQNIKNMKIPTIIKNVDEIIKLVLILSEWMYKMEKGLDLIKTVMNRVKTRYEKILEDYYPSYESLGFTERNLTFNFCSQYEQLWNEKSSHEHNLVIWQEVPICNEGKLGEHIDSLIIDNDCVYLIEAKRLNGTDKIASIKSDIKRLKNVAIGKLEINKIPQNVKMFLIVLVDFWLPRLSANQKNKNKLRESFNELCSKNAFSIVYDAEVCTSKGISDAEHYYLLCSACEV
;
A
#
# COMPACT_ATOMS: atom_id res chain seq x y z
N MET A 1 8.67 20.36 -4.20
CA MET A 1 9.40 21.19 -3.21
C MET A 1 10.23 20.37 -2.21
N GLN A 2 9.90 19.09 -1.95
CA GLN A 2 10.70 18.19 -1.09
C GLN A 2 12.10 17.83 -1.63
N VAL A 3 12.30 17.77 -2.96
CA VAL A 3 13.62 17.44 -3.58
C VAL A 3 14.72 18.45 -3.19
N PHE A 4 14.38 19.72 -2.94
CA PHE A 4 15.33 20.74 -2.55
C PHE A 4 15.77 20.64 -1.08
N HIS A 5 14.89 20.17 -0.19
CA HIS A 5 15.25 19.92 1.21
C HIS A 5 16.18 18.71 1.36
N SER A 6 16.00 17.69 0.51
CA SER A 6 16.88 16.51 0.47
C SER A 6 18.32 16.86 0.06
N LEU A 7 18.49 17.80 -0.88
CA LEU A 7 19.81 18.26 -1.34
C LEU A 7 20.54 19.15 -0.32
N GLN A 8 19.81 19.89 0.54
CA GLN A 8 20.44 20.68 1.61
C GLN A 8 21.05 19.82 2.71
N ASN A 9 20.48 18.64 3.00
CA ASN A 9 21.05 17.71 3.98
C ASN A 9 22.35 17.06 3.47
N ILE A 10 22.51 16.88 2.16
CA ILE A 10 23.74 16.36 1.54
C ILE A 10 24.89 17.38 1.65
N LYS A 11 24.59 18.68 1.52
CA LYS A 11 25.60 19.75 1.68
C LYS A 11 26.18 19.84 3.10
N ASN A 12 25.43 19.41 4.11
CA ASN A 12 25.82 19.50 5.52
C ASN A 12 26.47 18.21 6.05
N MET A 13 26.49 17.12 5.27
CA MET A 13 27.35 15.99 5.59
C MET A 13 28.79 16.40 5.35
N LYS A 14 29.61 16.38 6.41
CA LYS A 14 31.06 16.37 6.28
C LYS A 14 31.46 15.05 5.63
N ILE A 15 31.35 14.99 4.30
CA ILE A 15 32.00 13.95 3.51
C ILE A 15 33.49 14.14 3.76
N PRO A 16 34.21 13.15 4.33
CA PRO A 16 35.64 13.28 4.55
C PRO A 16 36.31 13.57 3.22
N THR A 17 36.83 14.78 3.08
CA THR A 17 37.58 15.20 1.92
C THR A 17 38.84 14.32 1.90
N ILE A 18 38.95 13.50 0.85
CA ILE A 18 40.00 12.51 0.55
C ILE A 18 39.68 11.11 1.09
N ILE A 19 39.06 10.28 0.23
CA ILE A 19 39.02 8.83 0.37
C ILE A 19 40.40 8.29 -0.03
N LYS A 20 41.11 7.62 0.90
CA LYS A 20 42.53 7.27 0.69
C LYS A 20 42.76 5.81 0.31
N ASN A 21 41.80 4.91 0.55
CA ASN A 21 41.93 3.52 0.14
C ASN A 21 40.59 2.88 -0.28
N VAL A 22 40.69 1.69 -0.87
CA VAL A 22 39.54 0.91 -1.39
C VAL A 22 38.57 0.49 -0.28
N ASP A 23 39.04 0.23 0.94
CA ASP A 23 38.20 -0.19 2.07
C ASP A 23 37.25 0.92 2.53
N GLU A 24 37.71 2.18 2.52
CA GLU A 24 36.86 3.34 2.81
C GLU A 24 35.78 3.54 1.74
N ILE A 25 36.09 3.27 0.45
CA ILE A 25 35.10 3.28 -0.63
C ILE A 25 34.06 2.18 -0.39
N ILE A 26 34.48 0.96 -0.08
CA ILE A 26 33.57 -0.17 0.20
C ILE A 26 32.66 0.18 1.38
N LYS A 27 33.20 0.76 2.45
CA LYS A 27 32.42 1.17 3.62
C LYS A 27 31.40 2.26 3.29
N LEU A 28 31.78 3.24 2.47
CA LEU A 28 30.87 4.29 1.99
C LEU A 28 29.79 3.72 1.07
N VAL A 29 30.13 2.79 0.18
CA VAL A 29 29.16 2.09 -0.68
C VAL A 29 28.20 1.26 0.15
N LEU A 30 28.66 0.55 1.18
CA LEU A 30 27.81 -0.22 2.09
C LEU A 30 26.87 0.70 2.88
N ILE A 31 27.38 1.81 3.42
CA ILE A 31 26.56 2.82 4.10
C ILE A 31 25.53 3.41 3.14
N LEU A 32 25.94 3.77 1.92
CA LEU A 32 25.04 4.32 0.90
C LEU A 32 24.03 3.28 0.41
N SER A 33 24.41 2.01 0.28
CA SER A 33 23.48 0.93 -0.08
C SER A 33 22.50 0.65 1.04
N GLU A 34 22.94 0.67 2.30
CA GLU A 34 22.05 0.62 3.45
C GLU A 34 21.14 1.85 3.49
N TRP A 35 21.66 3.04 3.18
CA TRP A 35 20.90 4.28 3.21
C TRP A 35 19.89 4.35 2.06
N MET A 36 20.26 3.90 0.86
CA MET A 36 19.37 3.74 -0.29
C MET A 36 18.31 2.67 -0.02
N TYR A 37 18.68 1.54 0.56
CA TYR A 37 17.77 0.50 1.05
C TYR A 37 16.84 1.03 2.16
N LYS A 38 17.36 1.92 3.03
CA LYS A 38 16.59 2.65 4.04
C LYS A 38 15.79 3.83 3.47
N MET A 39 16.02 4.26 2.23
CA MET A 39 15.30 5.36 1.57
C MET A 39 14.20 4.86 0.63
N GLU A 40 14.25 3.61 0.17
CA GLU A 40 13.11 2.88 -0.44
C GLU A 40 11.91 2.69 0.52
N LYS A 41 12.05 3.19 1.76
CA LYS A 41 11.18 2.91 2.92
C LYS A 41 9.84 3.62 2.85
N GLY A 42 8.83 2.83 2.52
CA GLY A 42 7.43 3.14 2.74
C GLY A 42 6.63 3.00 1.46
N LEU A 43 6.43 4.13 0.78
CA LEU A 43 5.60 4.22 -0.41
C LEU A 43 6.16 3.41 -1.59
N ASP A 44 7.49 3.37 -1.78
CA ASP A 44 8.11 2.59 -2.85
C ASP A 44 7.96 1.08 -2.61
N LEU A 45 8.12 0.62 -1.37
CA LEU A 45 7.81 -0.77 -1.01
C LEU A 45 6.33 -1.10 -1.26
N ILE A 46 5.40 -0.23 -0.86
CA ILE A 46 3.96 -0.41 -1.13
C ILE A 46 3.72 -0.55 -2.63
N LYS A 47 4.36 0.29 -3.46
CA LYS A 47 4.27 0.22 -4.91
C LYS A 47 4.81 -1.09 -5.47
N THR A 48 5.94 -1.57 -4.95
CA THR A 48 6.54 -2.86 -5.32
C THR A 48 5.62 -4.03 -4.97
N VAL A 49 5.02 -4.02 -3.77
CA VAL A 49 4.01 -5.01 -3.37
C VAL A 49 2.83 -4.97 -4.33
N MET A 50 2.30 -3.79 -4.66
CA MET A 50 1.18 -3.64 -5.59
C MET A 50 1.48 -4.14 -7.01
N ASN A 51 2.72 -3.97 -7.50
CA ASN A 51 3.13 -4.56 -8.77
C ASN A 51 3.08 -6.10 -8.75
N ARG A 52 3.50 -6.72 -7.63
CA ARG A 52 3.38 -8.16 -7.45
C ARG A 52 1.93 -8.61 -7.33
N VAL A 53 1.10 -7.85 -6.61
CA VAL A 53 -0.35 -8.09 -6.53
C VAL A 53 -0.96 -8.05 -7.92
N LYS A 54 -0.68 -7.02 -8.72
CA LYS A 54 -1.12 -6.93 -10.12
C LYS A 54 -0.73 -8.18 -10.91
N THR A 55 0.55 -8.54 -10.89
CA THR A 55 1.06 -9.72 -11.62
C THR A 55 0.32 -11.00 -11.21
N ARG A 56 0.04 -11.16 -9.91
CA ARG A 56 -0.72 -12.28 -9.38
C ARG A 56 -2.18 -12.26 -9.86
N TYR A 57 -2.83 -11.10 -9.91
CA TYR A 57 -4.20 -10.96 -10.42
C TYR A 57 -4.27 -11.22 -11.92
N GLU A 58 -3.28 -10.79 -12.70
CA GLU A 58 -3.17 -11.14 -14.13
C GLU A 58 -3.14 -12.66 -14.28
N LYS A 59 -2.32 -13.34 -13.49
CA LYS A 59 -2.25 -14.80 -13.51
C LYS A 59 -3.55 -15.48 -13.08
N ILE A 60 -4.19 -14.99 -12.00
CA ILE A 60 -5.48 -15.53 -11.57
C ILE A 60 -6.50 -15.41 -12.69
N LEU A 61 -6.62 -14.25 -13.33
CA LEU A 61 -7.60 -14.01 -14.39
C LEU A 61 -7.31 -14.78 -15.68
N GLU A 62 -6.06 -15.20 -15.92
CA GLU A 62 -5.71 -16.10 -17.03
C GLU A 62 -6.17 -17.55 -16.83
N ASP A 63 -6.28 -17.97 -15.57
CA ASP A 63 -6.56 -19.36 -15.17
C ASP A 63 -7.98 -19.53 -14.62
N TYR A 64 -8.58 -18.46 -14.09
CA TYR A 64 -9.84 -18.47 -13.35
C TYR A 64 -10.53 -17.11 -13.41
N TYR A 65 -11.77 -17.09 -13.91
CA TYR A 65 -12.61 -15.90 -13.83
C TYR A 65 -13.37 -15.90 -12.49
N PRO A 66 -13.09 -14.97 -11.56
CA PRO A 66 -13.52 -15.04 -10.16
C PRO A 66 -14.94 -14.55 -9.91
N SER A 67 -15.70 -14.29 -10.99
CA SER A 67 -17.06 -13.78 -10.94
C SER A 67 -18.00 -14.80 -11.59
N TYR A 68 -18.78 -15.49 -10.76
CA TYR A 68 -20.09 -15.97 -11.18
C TYR A 68 -21.08 -14.93 -10.64
N GLU A 69 -21.71 -14.17 -11.53
CA GLU A 69 -22.76 -13.18 -11.21
C GLU A 69 -22.32 -12.02 -10.28
N SER A 70 -21.02 -11.73 -10.14
CA SER A 70 -20.50 -10.72 -9.20
C SER A 70 -19.60 -9.68 -9.87
N LEU A 71 -19.45 -8.53 -9.22
CA LEU A 71 -18.64 -7.40 -9.68
C LEU A 71 -17.25 -7.35 -9.01
N GLY A 72 -16.55 -8.46 -8.80
CA GLY A 72 -15.12 -8.35 -8.37
C GLY A 72 -14.59 -9.51 -7.55
N PHE A 73 -13.29 -9.41 -7.28
CA PHE A 73 -12.67 -10.06 -6.13
C PHE A 73 -13.21 -9.44 -4.84
N THR A 74 -13.42 -10.25 -3.80
CA THR A 74 -13.86 -9.74 -2.50
C THR A 74 -12.81 -8.82 -1.88
N GLU A 75 -13.22 -7.90 -1.00
CA GLU A 75 -12.29 -6.99 -0.30
C GLU A 75 -11.21 -7.80 0.46
N ARG A 76 -11.59 -8.95 1.04
CA ARG A 76 -10.67 -9.91 1.68
C ARG A 76 -9.62 -10.48 0.72
N ASN A 77 -9.94 -10.65 -0.56
CA ASN A 77 -8.94 -11.07 -1.54
C ASN A 77 -7.92 -9.95 -1.83
N LEU A 78 -8.30 -8.68 -1.73
CA LEU A 78 -7.36 -7.58 -1.89
C LEU A 78 -6.34 -7.58 -0.75
N THR A 79 -6.81 -7.64 0.50
CA THR A 79 -5.91 -7.67 1.65
C THR A 79 -5.07 -8.93 1.70
N PHE A 80 -5.66 -10.11 1.43
CA PHE A 80 -4.93 -11.37 1.41
C PHE A 80 -3.78 -11.34 0.38
N ASN A 81 -4.06 -10.91 -0.85
CA ASN A 81 -3.03 -10.88 -1.89
C ASN A 81 -1.97 -9.83 -1.58
N PHE A 82 -2.34 -8.64 -1.08
CA PHE A 82 -1.36 -7.65 -0.65
C PHE A 82 -0.42 -8.20 0.43
N CYS A 83 -0.99 -8.75 1.51
CA CYS A 83 -0.23 -9.29 2.62
C CYS A 83 0.66 -10.47 2.21
N SER A 84 0.13 -11.37 1.37
CA SER A 84 0.91 -12.50 0.84
C SER A 84 2.08 -12.05 -0.02
N GLN A 85 1.89 -11.04 -0.88
CA GLN A 85 2.99 -10.52 -1.71
C GLN A 85 4.01 -9.72 -0.88
N TYR A 86 3.56 -9.04 0.18
CA TYR A 86 4.45 -8.43 1.16
C TYR A 86 5.32 -9.47 1.87
N GLU A 87 4.71 -10.55 2.39
CA GLU A 87 5.42 -11.65 3.05
C GLU A 87 6.45 -12.31 2.13
N GLN A 88 6.12 -12.52 0.86
CA GLN A 88 7.07 -13.05 -0.12
C GLN A 88 8.27 -12.12 -0.33
N LEU A 89 8.04 -10.81 -0.47
CA LEU A 89 9.13 -9.82 -0.57
C LEU A 89 9.99 -9.78 0.69
N TRP A 90 9.36 -9.96 1.86
CA TRP A 90 10.07 -10.02 3.13
C TRP A 90 10.96 -11.26 3.19
N ASN A 91 10.42 -12.45 2.84
CA ASN A 91 11.14 -13.73 2.82
C ASN A 91 12.33 -13.78 1.85
N GLU A 92 12.31 -12.99 0.78
CA GLU A 92 13.41 -12.89 -0.18
C GLU A 92 14.62 -12.12 0.37
N LYS A 93 14.46 -11.35 1.45
CA LYS A 93 15.55 -10.58 2.05
C LYS A 93 16.49 -11.53 2.79
N SER A 94 17.79 -11.43 2.52
CA SER A 94 18.78 -12.36 3.06
C SER A 94 19.05 -12.21 4.58
N SER A 95 18.47 -11.21 5.24
CA SER A 95 18.64 -10.91 6.66
C SER A 95 17.28 -10.82 7.36
N HIS A 96 16.81 -11.93 7.91
CA HIS A 96 15.61 -11.99 8.75
C HIS A 96 15.97 -11.77 10.22
N GLU A 97 16.52 -10.60 10.54
CA GLU A 97 16.97 -10.32 11.91
C GLU A 97 15.81 -10.21 12.92
N HIS A 98 14.55 -10.23 12.43
CA HIS A 98 13.37 -9.97 13.24
C HIS A 98 12.12 -10.70 12.73
N ASN A 99 11.01 -10.60 13.46
CA ASN A 99 9.76 -11.28 13.14
C ASN A 99 8.79 -10.38 12.37
N LEU A 100 8.30 -10.86 11.23
CA LEU A 100 7.15 -10.28 10.54
C LEU A 100 5.85 -10.67 11.24
N VAL A 101 4.97 -9.70 11.48
CA VAL A 101 3.59 -9.98 11.91
C VAL A 101 2.63 -9.53 10.81
N ILE A 102 1.77 -10.44 10.38
CA ILE A 102 0.62 -10.14 9.53
C ILE A 102 -0.63 -10.62 10.26
N TRP A 103 -1.57 -9.71 10.48
CA TRP A 103 -2.82 -10.01 11.18
C TRP A 103 -4.00 -9.49 10.37
N GLN A 104 -5.00 -10.35 10.13
CA GLN A 104 -6.24 -10.00 9.43
C GLN A 104 -7.36 -9.73 10.45
N GLU A 105 -8.28 -8.80 10.14
CA GLU A 105 -9.45 -8.52 10.98
C GLU A 105 -9.03 -8.08 12.41
N VAL A 106 -8.10 -7.13 12.49
CA VAL A 106 -7.46 -6.68 13.74
C VAL A 106 -8.49 -5.93 14.58
N PRO A 107 -8.84 -6.38 15.79
CA PRO A 107 -9.84 -5.70 16.60
C PRO A 107 -9.36 -4.32 17.03
N ILE A 108 -10.25 -3.33 16.96
CA ILE A 108 -10.00 -1.97 17.47
C ILE A 108 -10.83 -1.78 18.73
N CYS A 109 -10.17 -1.41 19.83
CA CYS A 109 -10.89 -0.95 21.01
C CYS A 109 -11.38 0.48 20.76
N ASN A 110 -12.66 0.61 20.44
CA ASN A 110 -13.32 1.91 20.33
C ASN A 110 -14.35 2.01 21.47
N GLU A 111 -14.15 2.93 22.40
CA GLU A 111 -15.03 3.14 23.56
C GLU A 111 -16.50 3.16 23.12
N GLY A 112 -17.24 2.09 23.43
CA GLY A 112 -18.67 1.96 23.15
C GLY A 112 -19.08 1.30 21.82
N LYS A 113 -18.15 0.86 20.96
CA LYS A 113 -18.47 0.10 19.73
C LYS A 113 -17.75 -1.24 19.68
N LEU A 114 -18.51 -2.31 19.89
CA LEU A 114 -18.04 -3.68 19.71
C LEU A 114 -17.98 -4.03 18.21
N GLY A 115 -16.93 -4.73 17.78
CA GLY A 115 -16.83 -5.33 16.44
C GLY A 115 -16.15 -4.48 15.36
N GLU A 116 -15.63 -3.29 15.68
CA GLU A 116 -14.77 -2.56 14.73
C GLU A 116 -13.41 -3.24 14.60
N HIS A 117 -12.93 -3.35 13.36
CA HIS A 117 -11.66 -3.97 13.02
C HIS A 117 -10.92 -3.16 11.95
N ILE A 118 -9.62 -3.39 11.81
CA ILE A 118 -8.83 -3.05 10.62
C ILE A 118 -8.74 -4.30 9.77
N ASP A 119 -8.96 -4.19 8.45
CA ASP A 119 -8.92 -5.36 7.57
C ASP A 119 -7.57 -6.09 7.66
N SER A 120 -6.45 -5.37 7.71
CA SER A 120 -5.13 -5.96 8.00
C SER A 120 -4.14 -5.04 8.69
N LEU A 121 -3.26 -5.65 9.49
CA LEU A 121 -2.08 -5.06 10.09
C LEU A 121 -0.84 -5.82 9.64
N ILE A 122 0.20 -5.08 9.24
CA ILE A 122 1.55 -5.61 9.05
C ILE A 122 2.49 -4.88 10.00
N ILE A 123 3.28 -5.62 10.77
CA ILE A 123 4.38 -5.08 11.59
C ILE A 123 5.69 -5.66 11.05
N ASP A 124 6.54 -4.77 10.54
CA ASP A 124 7.94 -4.99 10.19
C ASP A 124 8.81 -4.06 11.06
N ASN A 125 10.13 -4.25 11.07
CA ASN A 125 11.06 -3.55 11.96
C ASN A 125 11.01 -2.03 11.87
N ASP A 126 10.82 -1.56 10.66
CA ASP A 126 10.89 -0.15 10.33
C ASP A 126 9.53 0.45 10.06
N CYS A 127 8.51 -0.39 9.84
CA CYS A 127 7.22 0.03 9.32
C CYS A 127 6.05 -0.74 9.92
N VAL A 128 4.99 -0.02 10.25
CA VAL A 128 3.65 -0.55 10.54
C VAL A 128 2.72 -0.15 9.42
N TYR A 129 1.92 -1.07 8.93
CA TYR A 129 0.92 -0.81 7.90
C TYR A 129 -0.47 -1.14 8.43
N LEU A 130 -1.36 -0.15 8.45
CA LEU A 130 -2.78 -0.33 8.74
C LEU A 130 -3.54 -0.28 7.41
N ILE A 131 -4.21 -1.36 7.04
CA ILE A 131 -4.72 -1.57 5.69
C ILE A 131 -6.24 -1.72 5.71
N GLU A 132 -6.90 -0.98 4.84
CA GLU A 132 -8.33 -1.11 4.53
C GLU A 132 -8.51 -1.40 3.05
N ALA A 133 -9.39 -2.33 2.71
CA ALA A 133 -9.73 -2.67 1.34
C ALA A 133 -11.18 -2.32 1.03
N LYS A 134 -11.42 -1.75 -0.16
CA LYS A 134 -12.76 -1.44 -0.64
C LYS A 134 -12.92 -1.76 -2.11
N ARG A 135 -14.07 -2.33 -2.47
CA ARG A 135 -14.47 -2.47 -3.88
C ARG A 135 -15.19 -1.19 -4.32
N LEU A 136 -14.69 -0.53 -5.35
CA LEU A 136 -15.26 0.74 -5.83
C LEU A 136 -16.35 0.51 -6.88
N ASN A 137 -17.53 0.05 -6.49
CA ASN A 137 -18.64 -0.20 -7.43
C ASN A 137 -19.72 0.90 -7.47
N GLY A 138 -19.58 1.98 -6.69
CA GLY A 138 -20.56 3.06 -6.59
C GLY A 138 -20.05 4.26 -5.78
N THR A 139 -20.80 5.36 -5.82
CA THR A 139 -20.46 6.60 -5.09
C THR A 139 -20.64 6.47 -3.58
N ASP A 140 -21.53 5.59 -3.13
CA ASP A 140 -21.69 5.20 -1.72
C ASP A 140 -20.38 4.65 -1.14
N LYS A 141 -19.58 3.96 -1.96
CA LYS A 141 -18.27 3.44 -1.56
C LYS A 141 -17.25 4.55 -1.29
N ILE A 142 -17.32 5.67 -2.00
CA ILE A 142 -16.49 6.85 -1.69
C ILE A 142 -16.78 7.36 -0.28
N ALA A 143 -18.06 7.41 0.13
CA ALA A 143 -18.44 7.80 1.48
C ALA A 143 -17.95 6.79 2.53
N SER A 144 -18.02 5.48 2.24
CA SER A 144 -17.43 4.43 3.09
C SER A 144 -15.93 4.63 3.27
N ILE A 145 -15.18 4.78 2.17
CA ILE A 145 -13.71 5.01 2.20
C ILE A 145 -13.37 6.24 3.06
N LYS A 146 -14.16 7.31 2.97
CA LYS A 146 -13.97 8.51 3.81
C LYS A 146 -14.10 8.17 5.30
N SER A 147 -15.08 7.34 5.66
CA SER A 147 -15.27 6.87 7.04
C SER A 147 -14.09 6.01 7.50
N ASP A 148 -13.61 5.10 6.64
CA ASP A 148 -12.47 4.22 6.92
C ASP A 148 -11.17 5.01 7.10
N ILE A 149 -10.89 6.01 6.25
CA ILE A 149 -9.76 6.93 6.43
C ILE A 149 -9.81 7.64 7.79
N LYS A 150 -10.99 8.14 8.18
CA LYS A 150 -11.16 8.79 9.48
C LYS A 150 -10.91 7.81 10.63
N ARG A 151 -11.41 6.58 10.52
CA ARG A 151 -11.20 5.51 11.50
C ARG A 151 -9.72 5.16 11.62
N LEU A 152 -9.03 4.90 10.51
CA LEU A 152 -7.59 4.62 10.47
C LEU A 152 -6.75 5.71 11.16
N LYS A 153 -7.02 6.98 10.84
CA LYS A 153 -6.33 8.11 11.49
C LYS A 153 -6.56 8.15 13.00
N ASN A 154 -7.80 7.93 13.45
CA ASN A 154 -8.11 7.88 14.88
C ASN A 154 -7.41 6.72 15.57
N VAL A 155 -7.28 5.58 14.90
CA VAL A 155 -6.57 4.42 15.43
C VAL A 155 -5.09 4.69 15.59
N ALA A 156 -4.46 5.27 14.56
CA ALA A 156 -3.05 5.66 14.59
C ALA A 156 -2.72 6.65 15.71
N ILE A 157 -3.62 7.58 16.02
CA ILE A 157 -3.41 8.60 17.06
C ILE A 157 -3.53 8.03 18.49
N GLY A 158 -4.27 6.95 18.73
CA GLY A 158 -4.41 6.48 20.11
C GLY A 158 -5.33 5.31 20.42
N LYS A 159 -5.54 4.33 19.52
CA LYS A 159 -6.46 3.19 19.81
C LYS A 159 -5.94 1.80 19.50
N LEU A 160 -4.72 1.66 19.00
CA LEU A 160 -4.04 0.38 19.09
C LEU A 160 -3.16 0.39 20.33
N GLU A 161 -3.14 -0.70 21.10
CA GLU A 161 -2.08 -0.98 22.08
C GLU A 161 -0.75 -1.28 21.36
N ILE A 162 -0.35 -0.38 20.46
CA ILE A 162 0.93 -0.33 19.76
C ILE A 162 2.06 0.04 20.74
N ASN A 163 1.79 0.16 22.04
CA ASN A 163 2.74 0.46 23.11
C ASN A 163 3.96 -0.50 23.17
N LYS A 164 3.95 -1.60 22.41
CA LYS A 164 5.10 -2.52 22.22
C LYS A 164 5.88 -2.32 20.92
N ILE A 165 5.40 -1.49 20.00
CA ILE A 165 6.11 -1.13 18.77
C ILE A 165 7.10 0.00 19.12
N PRO A 166 8.38 -0.11 18.71
CA PRO A 166 9.37 0.91 18.98
C PRO A 166 8.96 2.31 18.49
N GLN A 167 9.30 3.36 19.23
CA GLN A 167 8.92 4.75 18.92
C GLN A 167 9.50 5.29 17.59
N ASN A 168 10.49 4.61 17.01
CA ASN A 168 11.17 4.99 15.77
C ASN A 168 10.60 4.29 14.52
N VAL A 169 9.49 3.58 14.65
CA VAL A 169 8.83 2.88 13.54
C VAL A 169 7.93 3.83 12.76
N LYS A 170 8.07 3.83 11.43
CA LYS A 170 7.17 4.58 10.55
C LYS A 170 5.81 3.90 10.49
N MET A 171 4.73 4.66 10.53
CA MET A 171 3.39 4.09 10.34
C MET A 171 2.79 4.57 9.03
N PHE A 172 2.21 3.64 8.27
CA PHE A 172 1.53 3.90 7.02
C PHE A 172 0.06 3.47 7.14
N LEU A 173 -0.83 4.38 6.78
CA LEU A 173 -2.23 4.09 6.55
C LEU A 173 -2.40 3.77 5.06
N ILE A 174 -2.99 2.63 4.72
CA ILE A 174 -3.15 2.16 3.34
C ILE A 174 -4.64 1.96 3.06
N VAL A 175 -5.08 2.49 1.92
CA VAL A 175 -6.38 2.15 1.33
C VAL A 175 -6.13 1.44 0.00
N LEU A 176 -6.50 0.16 -0.05
CA LEU A 176 -6.51 -0.67 -1.23
C LEU A 176 -7.88 -0.61 -1.88
N VAL A 177 -7.92 -0.41 -3.18
CA VAL A 177 -9.17 -0.40 -3.94
C VAL A 177 -9.03 -1.22 -5.19
N ASP A 178 -10.05 -2.02 -5.48
CA ASP A 178 -10.24 -2.56 -6.82
C ASP A 178 -11.48 -2.03 -7.52
N PHE A 179 -11.43 -2.13 -8.84
CA PHE A 179 -12.44 -1.56 -9.70
C PHE A 179 -12.61 -2.38 -10.97
N TRP A 180 -13.79 -3.00 -11.15
CA TRP A 180 -14.11 -3.77 -12.34
C TRP A 180 -15.11 -3.04 -13.24
N LEU A 181 -14.82 -3.01 -14.54
CA LEU A 181 -15.61 -2.29 -15.53
C LEU A 181 -15.98 -3.17 -16.71
N PRO A 182 -17.27 -3.38 -16.97
CA PRO A 182 -17.71 -3.84 -18.28
C PRO A 182 -17.47 -2.75 -19.37
N ARG A 183 -16.69 -3.07 -20.41
CA ARG A 183 -16.39 -2.29 -21.65
C ARG A 183 -17.64 -1.88 -22.41
N LEU A 184 -18.73 -2.65 -22.37
CA LEU A 184 -19.96 -2.34 -23.09
C LEU A 184 -20.97 -1.47 -22.31
N SER A 185 -20.59 -0.92 -21.15
CA SER A 185 -21.49 -0.01 -20.42
C SER A 185 -21.34 1.43 -20.95
N ALA A 186 -22.47 2.07 -21.32
CA ALA A 186 -22.58 3.49 -21.70
C ALA A 186 -22.10 4.50 -20.63
N ASN A 187 -21.44 4.03 -19.57
CA ASN A 187 -21.09 4.74 -18.34
C ASN A 187 -19.57 4.87 -18.12
N GLN A 188 -18.73 4.72 -19.14
CA GLN A 188 -17.28 4.91 -19.01
C GLN A 188 -16.90 6.29 -18.43
N LYS A 189 -17.65 7.35 -18.78
CA LYS A 189 -17.52 8.70 -18.17
C LYS A 189 -17.82 8.72 -16.67
N ASN A 190 -18.86 8.01 -16.22
CA ASN A 190 -19.23 7.93 -14.80
C ASN A 190 -18.20 7.13 -13.97
N LYS A 191 -17.40 6.29 -14.62
CA LYS A 191 -16.41 5.41 -13.98
C LYS A 191 -15.05 6.06 -13.82
N ASN A 192 -14.59 6.85 -14.80
CA ASN A 192 -13.45 7.75 -14.60
C ASN A 192 -13.74 8.72 -13.45
N LYS A 193 -14.99 9.20 -13.35
CA LYS A 193 -15.43 10.04 -12.24
C LYS A 193 -15.32 9.36 -10.87
N LEU A 194 -15.52 8.04 -10.76
CA LEU A 194 -15.32 7.31 -9.49
C LEU A 194 -13.84 7.25 -9.11
N ARG A 195 -12.95 6.92 -10.06
CA ARG A 195 -11.50 6.93 -9.86
C ARG A 195 -10.99 8.33 -9.51
N GLU A 196 -11.45 9.36 -10.20
CA GLU A 196 -11.18 10.77 -9.88
C GLU A 196 -11.68 11.14 -8.48
N SER A 197 -12.89 10.72 -8.11
CA SER A 197 -13.46 10.97 -6.78
C SER A 197 -12.65 10.29 -5.67
N PHE A 198 -12.14 9.08 -5.93
CA PHE A 198 -11.23 8.38 -5.02
C PHE A 198 -9.92 9.17 -4.86
N ASN A 199 -9.31 9.60 -5.97
CA ASN A 199 -8.07 10.37 -5.96
C ASN A 199 -8.22 11.71 -5.24
N GLU A 200 -9.31 12.42 -5.51
CA GLU A 200 -9.65 13.68 -4.84
C GLU A 200 -9.88 13.47 -3.34
N LEU A 201 -10.65 12.44 -2.95
CA LEU A 201 -10.88 12.10 -1.54
C LEU A 201 -9.57 11.81 -0.81
N CYS A 202 -8.71 10.97 -1.39
CA CYS A 202 -7.42 10.62 -0.81
C CYS A 202 -6.54 11.86 -0.62
N SER A 203 -6.41 12.67 -1.67
CA SER A 203 -5.57 13.88 -1.67
C SER A 203 -6.04 14.88 -0.61
N LYS A 204 -7.36 15.11 -0.51
CA LYS A 204 -7.96 15.98 0.53
C LYS A 204 -7.69 15.49 1.96
N ASN A 205 -7.39 14.20 2.13
CA ASN A 205 -7.08 13.59 3.42
C ASN A 205 -5.59 13.32 3.60
N ALA A 206 -4.70 13.94 2.80
CA ALA A 206 -3.25 13.79 2.87
C ALA A 206 -2.72 12.37 2.53
N PHE A 207 -3.51 11.57 1.82
CA PHE A 207 -3.03 10.32 1.23
C PHE A 207 -2.47 10.59 -0.17
N SER A 208 -1.33 9.97 -0.48
CA SER A 208 -0.72 9.97 -1.80
C SER A 208 -1.20 8.77 -2.60
N ILE A 209 -1.52 8.97 -3.89
CA ILE A 209 -1.79 7.86 -4.81
C ILE A 209 -0.45 7.15 -5.11
N VAL A 210 -0.32 5.93 -4.59
CA VAL A 210 0.91 5.12 -4.70
C VAL A 210 0.84 4.20 -5.91
N TYR A 211 -0.36 3.69 -6.20
CA TYR A 211 -0.60 2.75 -7.28
C TYR A 211 -1.92 3.04 -7.98
N ASP A 212 -1.88 2.95 -9.31
CA ASP A 212 -3.04 3.12 -10.15
C ASP A 212 -2.75 2.46 -11.50
N ALA A 213 -3.18 1.20 -11.66
CA ALA A 213 -2.87 0.42 -12.84
C ALA A 213 -4.03 -0.48 -13.24
N GLU A 214 -4.15 -0.68 -14.56
CA GLU A 214 -5.00 -1.71 -15.14
C GLU A 214 -4.31 -3.07 -15.05
N VAL A 215 -5.08 -4.11 -14.77
CA VAL A 215 -4.67 -5.51 -14.78
C VAL A 215 -4.96 -6.07 -16.16
N CYS A 216 -3.92 -6.48 -16.89
CA CYS A 216 -4.01 -6.94 -18.26
C CYS A 216 -3.67 -8.44 -18.33
N THR A 217 -4.48 -9.24 -18.99
CA THR A 217 -4.15 -10.66 -19.20
C THR A 217 -3.71 -10.90 -20.64
N SER A 218 -2.81 -11.87 -20.85
CA SER A 218 -2.35 -12.24 -22.20
C SER A 218 -3.47 -12.79 -23.09
N LYS A 219 -4.51 -13.38 -22.48
CA LYS A 219 -5.70 -13.90 -23.16
C LYS A 219 -6.83 -12.87 -23.31
N GLY A 220 -6.64 -11.66 -22.77
CA GLY A 220 -7.71 -10.70 -22.51
C GLY A 220 -8.63 -11.18 -21.38
N ILE A 221 -8.86 -10.34 -20.36
CA ILE A 221 -10.13 -10.42 -19.63
C ILE A 221 -11.12 -10.16 -20.74
N SER A 222 -12.08 -11.06 -20.98
CA SER A 222 -12.98 -11.06 -22.15
C SER A 222 -13.18 -9.65 -22.69
N ASP A 223 -13.12 -9.43 -24.01
CA ASP A 223 -13.14 -8.10 -24.67
C ASP A 223 -14.23 -7.12 -24.19
N ALA A 224 -15.12 -7.57 -23.32
CA ALA A 224 -16.10 -6.86 -22.56
C ALA A 224 -15.65 -6.28 -21.18
N GLU A 225 -14.43 -6.41 -20.63
CA GLU A 225 -14.09 -5.86 -19.28
C GLU A 225 -12.68 -5.22 -19.10
N HIS A 226 -12.55 -4.29 -18.13
CA HIS A 226 -11.31 -3.69 -17.61
C HIS A 226 -11.26 -3.82 -16.08
N TYR A 227 -10.13 -4.21 -15.51
CA TYR A 227 -9.94 -4.32 -14.07
C TYR A 227 -8.79 -3.42 -13.61
N TYR A 228 -9.01 -2.60 -12.59
CA TYR A 228 -8.00 -1.70 -12.03
C TYR A 228 -7.72 -2.02 -10.57
N LEU A 229 -6.45 -1.88 -10.20
CA LEU A 229 -5.97 -1.87 -8.83
C LEU A 229 -5.47 -0.46 -8.50
N LEU A 230 -5.99 0.09 -7.41
CA LEU A 230 -5.64 1.40 -6.88
C LEU A 230 -5.09 1.22 -5.46
N CYS A 231 -4.08 1.99 -5.10
CA CYS A 231 -3.54 2.04 -3.75
C CYS A 231 -3.21 3.48 -3.39
N SER A 232 -3.65 3.88 -2.21
CA SER A 232 -3.38 5.20 -1.65
C SER A 232 -2.80 5.03 -0.25
N ALA A 233 -1.79 5.83 0.11
CA ALA A 233 -1.15 5.70 1.42
C ALA A 233 -0.75 7.03 2.04
N CYS A 234 -0.69 7.07 3.37
CA CYS A 234 -0.30 8.22 4.17
C CYS A 234 0.68 7.77 5.27
N GLU A 235 1.84 8.40 5.35
CA GLU A 235 2.75 8.25 6.51
C GLU A 235 2.23 9.16 7.64
N VAL A 236 2.09 8.61 8.85
CA VAL A 236 1.57 9.33 10.04
C VAL A 236 2.59 9.44 11.15
#